data_AF-A0A972V4M8-F1
#
_entry.id   AF-A0A972V4M8-F1
#
_cell.length_a   1.000
_cell.length_b   1.000
_cell.length_c   1.000
_cell.angle_alpha   90.00
_cell.angle_beta   90.00
_cell.angle_gamma   90.00
#
_symmetry.space_group_name_H-M   'P 1'
#
loop_
_entity.id
_entity.type
_entity.pdbx_description
1 polymer ?
#
loop_
_entity_poly.entity_id
_entity_poly.type
_entity_poly.pdbx_seq_one_letter_code
_entity_poly.pdbx_strand_id
1 'polypeptide(L)'
;MKDYFAKYRPDDSWLIKEGKWDKKMQPSRESQFALGNGFIGSRGIMEEIPFGARPGTYIAGLYDKTGAQVTELVNLPNPINLRIIVGGEKLGAGTMDILEHERNLDMRHGLLTRHTVYQSSHKKRFDYQSLRFVSMRNKHIIAMQLYIT
;
A
#
# COMPACT_ATOMS: atom_id res chain seq x y z
N MET A 1 5.33 -9.51 18.12
CA MET A 1 3.90 -9.76 17.78
C MET A 1 3.84 -10.83 16.71
N LYS A 2 2.71 -11.52 16.52
CA LYS A 2 2.61 -12.60 15.51
C LYS A 2 2.60 -11.98 14.11
N ASP A 3 3.52 -12.40 13.26
CA ASP A 3 3.53 -12.06 11.85
C ASP A 3 2.61 -13.01 11.08
N TYR A 4 1.46 -12.52 10.65
CA TYR A 4 0.44 -13.28 9.93
C TYR A 4 0.80 -13.52 8.46
N PHE A 5 1.75 -12.75 7.92
CA PHE A 5 2.11 -12.78 6.51
C PHE A 5 3.54 -13.28 6.24
N ALA A 6 4.28 -13.71 7.26
CA ALA A 6 5.62 -14.31 7.17
C ALA A 6 5.75 -15.33 6.02
N LYS A 7 4.78 -16.22 5.88
CA LYS A 7 4.78 -17.29 4.86
C LYS A 7 4.77 -16.78 3.41
N TYR A 8 4.39 -15.52 3.18
CA TYR A 8 4.39 -14.88 1.86
C TYR A 8 5.69 -14.13 1.56
N ARG A 9 6.72 -14.32 2.40
CA ARG A 9 8.08 -13.82 2.21
C ARG A 9 9.11 -14.96 2.28
N PRO A 10 8.95 -16.04 1.49
CA PRO A 10 9.73 -17.27 1.71
C PRO A 10 11.17 -17.20 1.20
N ASP A 11 11.47 -16.28 0.27
CA ASP A 11 12.75 -16.20 -0.41
C ASP A 11 13.16 -14.74 -0.63
N ASP A 12 14.19 -14.32 0.10
CA ASP A 12 14.73 -12.96 0.08
C ASP A 12 15.21 -12.51 -1.30
N SER A 13 15.61 -13.43 -2.18
CA SER A 13 16.07 -13.09 -3.53
C SER A 13 14.98 -12.49 -4.43
N TRP A 14 13.70 -12.72 -4.08
CA TRP A 14 12.55 -12.19 -4.79
C TRP A 14 11.90 -10.98 -4.13
N LEU A 15 12.45 -10.49 -3.01
CA LEU A 15 11.84 -9.41 -2.24
C LEU A 15 12.48 -8.06 -2.55
N ILE A 16 11.65 -7.11 -2.97
CA ILE A 16 11.99 -5.70 -2.84
C ILE A 16 11.53 -5.26 -1.44
N LYS A 17 12.47 -4.80 -0.62
CA LYS A 17 12.22 -4.48 0.80
C LYS A 17 12.32 -2.99 1.10
N GLU A 18 11.50 -2.56 2.04
CA GLU A 18 11.57 -1.27 2.72
C GLU A 18 11.44 -1.50 4.22
N GLY A 19 12.57 -1.44 4.95
CA GLY A 19 12.62 -1.67 6.40
C GLY A 19 12.44 -0.42 7.26
N LYS A 20 12.12 0.74 6.65
CA LYS A 20 11.75 1.96 7.37
C LYS A 20 10.94 2.87 6.47
N TRP A 21 9.97 3.56 7.04
CA TRP A 21 9.23 4.58 6.33
C TRP A 21 10.03 5.89 6.29
N ASP A 22 10.28 6.42 5.10
CA ASP A 22 10.88 7.73 4.88
C ASP A 22 9.98 8.55 3.94
N LYS A 23 9.45 9.66 4.46
CA LYS A 23 8.58 10.58 3.72
C LYS A 23 9.21 11.05 2.40
N LYS A 24 10.55 11.21 2.34
CA LYS A 24 11.25 11.64 1.12
C LYS A 24 11.25 10.55 0.04
N MET A 25 11.26 9.28 0.45
CA MET A 25 11.23 8.12 -0.45
C MET A 25 9.82 7.72 -0.87
N GLN A 26 8.79 8.25 -0.20
CA GLN A 26 7.40 7.87 -0.44
C GLN A 26 7.00 7.92 -1.93
N PRO A 27 7.27 8.98 -2.73
CA PRO A 27 6.84 9.04 -4.13
C PRO A 27 7.47 7.95 -5.01
N SER A 28 8.74 7.61 -4.76
CA SER A 28 9.44 6.55 -5.52
C SER A 28 8.97 5.17 -5.09
N ARG A 29 8.75 4.97 -3.79
CA ARG A 29 8.27 3.71 -3.23
C ARG A 29 6.86 3.36 -3.68
N GLU A 30 5.99 4.35 -3.83
CA GLU A 30 4.67 4.18 -4.43
C GLU A 30 4.73 3.68 -5.88
N SER A 31 5.76 4.05 -6.64
CA SER A 31 5.97 3.52 -8.00
C SER A 31 6.61 2.12 -7.95
N GLN A 32 7.65 1.93 -7.14
CA GLN A 32 8.36 0.65 -7.02
C GLN A 32 7.48 -0.49 -6.51
N PHE A 33 6.53 -0.18 -5.63
CA PHE A 33 5.60 -1.14 -5.04
C PHE A 33 4.23 -1.15 -5.73
N ALA A 34 4.11 -0.57 -6.92
CA ALA A 34 2.89 -0.65 -7.71
C ALA A 34 2.59 -2.11 -8.08
N LEU A 35 1.30 -2.46 -8.02
CA LEU A 35 0.79 -3.77 -8.36
C LEU A 35 -0.04 -3.66 -9.64
N GLY A 36 -0.01 -4.69 -10.47
CA GLY A 36 -0.85 -4.70 -11.66
C GLY A 36 -0.89 -6.06 -12.33
N ASN A 37 -1.85 -6.22 -13.23
CA ASN A 37 -2.08 -7.47 -13.95
C ASN A 37 -2.18 -7.27 -15.48
N GLY A 38 -1.74 -6.11 -15.98
CA GLY A 38 -1.87 -5.69 -17.38
C GLY A 38 -3.22 -5.05 -17.74
N PHE A 39 -4.25 -5.23 -16.90
CA PHE A 39 -5.54 -4.55 -17.05
C PHE A 39 -5.72 -3.48 -15.96
N ILE A 40 -5.65 -3.85 -14.68
CA ILE A 40 -5.60 -2.93 -13.56
C ILE A 40 -4.13 -2.66 -13.19
N GLY A 41 -3.82 -1.40 -12.93
CA GLY A 41 -2.60 -0.98 -12.23
C GLY A 41 -2.97 -0.12 -11.03
N SER A 42 -2.37 -0.39 -9.87
CA SER A 42 -2.57 0.42 -8.66
C SER A 42 -1.23 0.73 -8.00
N ARG A 43 -1.00 2.00 -7.65
CA ARG A 43 0.24 2.46 -7.02
C ARG A 43 0.42 1.80 -5.66
N GLY A 44 1.68 1.61 -5.29
CA GLY A 44 2.16 1.05 -4.03
C GLY A 44 1.97 1.97 -2.83
N ILE A 45 0.86 2.72 -2.74
CA ILE A 45 0.60 3.65 -1.63
C ILE A 45 0.40 2.92 -0.30
N MET A 46 0.60 3.61 0.81
CA MET A 46 0.14 3.16 2.11
C MET A 46 -1.38 3.37 2.24
N GLU A 47 -2.07 2.40 2.83
CA GLU A 47 -3.53 2.32 2.93
C GLU A 47 -4.16 3.51 3.67
N GLU A 48 -3.47 4.05 4.68
CA GLU A 48 -3.92 5.22 5.44
C GLU A 48 -3.77 6.55 4.68
N ILE A 49 -3.14 6.54 3.50
CA ILE A 49 -2.84 7.71 2.67
C ILE A 49 -2.11 8.79 3.48
N PRO A 50 -0.80 8.60 3.77
CA PRO A 50 -0.01 9.61 4.47
C PRO A 50 0.09 10.90 3.64
N PHE A 51 0.37 12.01 4.32
CA PHE A 51 0.48 13.31 3.67
C PHE A 51 1.48 13.30 2.51
N GLY A 52 1.05 13.79 1.34
CA GLY A 52 1.86 13.79 0.12
C GLY A 52 1.78 12.52 -0.71
N ALA A 53 0.94 11.54 -0.31
CA ALA A 53 0.71 10.35 -1.10
C ALA A 53 0.09 10.66 -2.46
N ARG A 54 0.46 9.87 -3.46
CA ARG A 54 -0.08 9.98 -4.82
C ARG A 54 -0.83 8.69 -5.17
N PRO A 55 -2.09 8.53 -4.71
CA PRO A 55 -2.93 7.42 -5.16
C PRO A 55 -3.05 7.41 -6.68
N GLY A 56 -2.91 6.23 -7.26
CA GLY A 56 -3.07 6.01 -8.69
C GLY A 56 -3.73 4.66 -8.88
N THR A 57 -4.93 4.62 -9.46
CA THR A 57 -5.56 3.38 -9.92
C THR A 57 -5.95 3.57 -11.37
N TYR A 58 -5.58 2.63 -12.21
CA TYR A 58 -5.68 2.76 -13.65
C TYR A 58 -6.27 1.49 -14.25
N ILE A 59 -7.06 1.65 -15.30
CA ILE A 59 -7.57 0.56 -16.14
C ILE A 59 -7.04 0.77 -17.56
N ALA A 60 -6.37 -0.25 -18.10
CA ALA A 60 -5.89 -0.25 -19.47
C ALA A 60 -7.04 0.02 -20.45
N GLY A 61 -6.84 0.96 -21.36
CA GLY A 61 -7.85 1.37 -22.34
C GLY A 61 -8.78 2.49 -21.87
N LEU A 62 -8.73 2.91 -20.61
CA LEU A 62 -9.55 4.02 -20.10
C LEU A 62 -8.77 5.33 -20.12
N TYR A 63 -9.02 6.14 -21.14
CA TYR A 63 -8.39 7.43 -21.34
C TYR A 63 -9.41 8.56 -21.38
N ASP A 64 -8.98 9.75 -20.99
CA ASP A 64 -9.77 10.97 -21.09
C ASP A 64 -8.86 12.16 -21.44
N LYS A 65 -9.45 13.22 -22.00
CA LYS A 65 -8.75 14.47 -22.34
C LYS A 65 -9.29 15.68 -21.57
N THR A 66 -10.30 15.51 -20.71
CA THR A 66 -10.97 16.66 -20.08
C THR A 66 -9.98 17.50 -19.27
N GLY A 67 -9.72 18.72 -19.74
CA GLY A 67 -8.79 19.66 -19.10
C GLY A 67 -7.30 19.38 -19.36
N ALA A 68 -6.95 18.36 -20.15
CA ALA A 68 -5.57 18.02 -20.49
C ALA A 68 -5.21 18.42 -21.93
N GLN A 69 -3.93 18.76 -22.16
CA GLN A 69 -3.42 19.10 -23.50
C GLN A 69 -3.46 17.90 -24.44
N VAL A 70 -3.18 16.71 -23.90
CA VAL A 70 -3.17 15.42 -24.59
C VAL A 70 -4.08 14.43 -23.88
N THR A 71 -4.48 13.37 -24.57
CA THR A 71 -5.26 12.29 -23.97
C THR A 71 -4.38 11.51 -22.98
N GLU A 72 -4.88 11.32 -21.76
CA GLU A 72 -4.13 10.70 -20.66
C GLU A 72 -4.91 9.52 -20.06
N LEU A 73 -4.18 8.59 -19.43
CA LEU A 73 -4.78 7.46 -18.72
C LEU A 73 -5.48 7.98 -17.47
N VAL A 74 -6.76 7.65 -17.30
CA VAL A 74 -7.57 8.20 -16.20
C VAL A 74 -7.10 7.63 -14.87
N ASN A 75 -6.82 8.52 -13.91
CA ASN A 75 -6.67 8.13 -12.51
C ASN A 75 -8.06 7.91 -11.88
N LEU A 76 -8.41 6.66 -11.63
CA LEU A 76 -9.68 6.22 -11.08
C LEU A 76 -9.75 6.38 -9.55
N PRO A 77 -10.97 6.33 -8.98
CA PRO A 77 -11.15 6.25 -7.53
C PRO A 77 -10.30 5.13 -6.90
N ASN A 78 -9.68 5.44 -5.77
CA ASN A 78 -8.77 4.51 -5.08
C ASN A 78 -9.55 3.49 -4.23
N PRO A 79 -9.53 2.18 -4.57
CA PRO A 79 -10.31 1.17 -3.85
C PRO A 79 -9.65 0.67 -2.56
N ILE A 80 -8.38 1.04 -2.29
CA ILE A 80 -7.61 0.56 -1.13
C ILE A 80 -7.43 1.62 -0.03
N ASN A 81 -8.20 2.71 -0.08
CA ASN A 81 -8.18 3.76 0.96
C ASN A 81 -8.85 3.25 2.24
N LEU A 82 -8.09 3.17 3.34
CA LEU A 82 -8.60 2.75 4.64
C LEU A 82 -8.32 3.81 5.71
N ARG A 83 -9.37 4.23 6.42
CA ARG A 83 -9.27 5.17 7.54
C ARG A 83 -9.69 4.48 8.83
N ILE A 84 -8.75 4.33 9.75
CA ILE A 84 -8.97 3.77 11.09
C ILE A 84 -8.73 4.86 12.12
N ILE A 85 -9.65 5.00 13.06
CA ILE A 85 -9.57 5.97 14.17
C ILE A 85 -9.66 5.18 15.48
N VAL A 86 -8.67 5.32 16.35
CA VAL A 86 -8.64 4.65 17.66
C VAL A 86 -8.27 5.67 18.73
N GLY A 87 -9.10 5.77 19.77
CA GLY A 87 -8.90 6.76 20.84
C GLY A 87 -8.91 8.21 20.34
N GLY A 88 -9.64 8.50 19.25
CA GLY A 88 -9.69 9.83 18.63
C GLY A 88 -8.52 10.17 17.70
N GLU A 89 -7.49 9.32 17.63
CA GLU A 89 -6.33 9.51 16.76
C GLU A 89 -6.47 8.64 15.50
N LYS A 90 -6.13 9.20 14.32
CA LYS A 90 -6.06 8.41 13.08
C LYS A 90 -4.83 7.50 13.16
N LEU A 91 -4.99 6.20 12.92
CA LEU A 91 -3.86 5.30 12.75
C LEU A 91 -3.17 5.60 11.42
N GLY A 92 -1.87 5.89 11.44
CA GLY A 92 -1.13 6.15 10.22
C GLY A 92 0.15 6.94 10.40
N ALA A 93 0.99 6.91 9.37
CA ALA A 93 2.19 7.72 9.31
C ALA A 93 1.86 9.22 9.29
N GLY A 94 2.48 9.97 10.20
CA GLY A 94 2.29 11.41 10.38
C GLY A 94 1.25 11.80 11.44
N THR A 95 0.42 10.85 11.90
CA THR A 95 -0.49 11.05 13.04
C THR A 95 -0.07 10.26 14.27
N MET A 96 0.64 9.15 14.10
CA MET A 96 1.24 8.35 15.16
C MET A 96 2.74 8.14 14.92
N ASP A 97 3.48 7.85 16.00
CA ASP A 97 4.89 7.45 15.90
C ASP A 97 4.99 6.07 15.26
N ILE A 98 5.97 5.88 14.38
CA ILE A 98 6.26 4.57 13.78
C ILE A 98 7.41 3.96 14.57
N LEU A 99 7.12 2.87 15.29
CA LEU A 99 8.12 2.13 16.07
C LEU A 99 8.85 1.09 15.21
N GLU A 100 8.11 0.41 14.35
CA GLU A 100 8.61 -0.61 13.42
C GLU A 100 7.89 -0.44 12.08
N HIS A 101 8.61 -0.65 10.99
CA HIS A 101 8.01 -0.64 9.65
C HIS A 101 8.76 -1.58 8.72
N GLU A 102 8.02 -2.44 8.07
CA GLU A 102 8.53 -3.29 7.01
C GLU A 102 7.49 -3.40 5.90
N ARG A 103 7.90 -3.17 4.66
CA ARG A 103 7.07 -3.39 3.49
C ARG A 103 7.85 -4.16 2.45
N ASN A 104 7.22 -5.22 1.92
CA ASN A 104 7.86 -6.15 1.01
C ASN A 104 6.97 -6.41 -0.19
N LEU A 105 7.54 -6.24 -1.38
CA LEU A 105 6.95 -6.75 -2.61
C LEU A 105 7.62 -8.07 -2.96
N ASP A 106 6.85 -9.14 -2.93
CA ASP A 106 7.20 -10.43 -3.50
C ASP A 106 7.04 -10.35 -5.02
N MET A 107 8.17 -10.27 -5.73
CA MET A 107 8.23 -10.18 -7.19
C MET A 107 7.85 -11.49 -7.87
N ARG A 108 7.91 -12.63 -7.17
CA ARG A 108 7.57 -13.94 -7.72
C ARG A 108 6.05 -14.13 -7.79
N HIS A 109 5.34 -13.67 -6.77
CA HIS A 109 3.88 -13.86 -6.65
C HIS A 109 3.06 -12.58 -6.84
N GLY A 110 3.68 -11.40 -6.88
CA GLY A 110 2.99 -10.12 -7.00
C GLY A 110 2.21 -9.74 -5.75
N LEU A 111 2.74 -10.07 -4.56
CA LEU A 111 2.13 -9.77 -3.28
C LEU A 111 2.85 -8.60 -2.61
N LEU A 112 2.10 -7.57 -2.20
CA LEU A 112 2.63 -6.53 -1.33
C LEU A 112 2.19 -6.80 0.10
N THR A 113 3.14 -6.98 1.00
CA THR A 113 2.91 -7.15 2.42
C THR A 113 3.48 -5.96 3.20
N ARG A 114 2.83 -5.60 4.28
CA ARG A 114 3.25 -4.52 5.17
C ARG A 114 3.06 -4.93 6.62
N HIS A 115 4.02 -4.57 7.46
CA HIS A 115 3.92 -4.59 8.91
C HIS A 115 4.38 -3.23 9.43
N THR A 116 3.52 -2.54 10.19
CA THR A 116 3.89 -1.29 10.84
C THR A 116 3.38 -1.32 12.26
N VAL A 117 4.25 -1.07 13.23
CA VAL A 117 3.85 -0.86 14.62
C VAL A 117 3.77 0.63 14.87
N TYR A 118 2.56 1.13 15.12
CA TYR A 118 2.32 2.52 15.48
C TYR A 118 2.27 2.70 16.99
N GLN A 119 2.64 3.88 17.48
CA GLN A 119 2.39 4.30 18.85
C GLN A 119 1.63 5.64 18.87
N SER A 120 0.51 5.67 19.59
CA SER A 120 -0.28 6.89 19.75
C SER A 120 0.32 7.86 20.77
N SER A 121 -0.24 9.08 20.82
CA SER A 121 0.14 10.09 21.81
C SER A 121 0.01 9.59 23.26
N HIS A 122 -0.96 8.70 23.50
CA HIS A 122 -1.22 8.03 24.79
C HIS A 122 -0.36 6.78 25.03
N LYS A 123 0.72 6.58 24.24
CA LYS A 123 1.67 5.46 24.33
C LYS A 123 1.11 4.06 24.12
N LYS A 124 -0.14 3.93 23.66
CA LYS A 124 -0.71 2.66 23.19
C LYS A 124 -0.07 2.26 21.86
N ARG A 125 0.18 0.95 21.68
CA ARG A 125 0.78 0.40 20.47
C ARG A 125 -0.30 -0.30 19.64
N PHE A 126 -0.18 -0.18 18.33
CA PHE A 126 -1.06 -0.84 17.35
C PHE A 126 -0.21 -1.55 16.33
N ASP A 127 -0.38 -2.87 16.22
CA ASP A 127 0.25 -3.67 15.19
C ASP A 127 -0.66 -3.68 13.97
N TYR A 128 -0.20 -3.08 12.88
CA TYR A 128 -0.89 -3.08 11.60
C TYR A 128 -0.16 -4.02 10.65
N GLN A 129 -0.89 -4.99 10.10
CA GLN A 129 -0.38 -5.86 9.04
C GLN A 129 -1.36 -5.89 7.86
N SER A 130 -0.85 -5.70 6.64
CA SER A 130 -1.64 -5.86 5.41
C SER A 130 -0.96 -6.79 4.41
N LEU A 131 -1.78 -7.44 3.60
CA LEU A 131 -1.40 -8.13 2.37
C LEU A 131 -2.34 -7.69 1.27
N ARG A 132 -1.82 -7.35 0.10
CA ARG A 132 -2.65 -7.04 -1.07
C ARG A 132 -2.04 -7.49 -2.38
N PHE A 133 -2.91 -7.70 -3.36
CA PHE A 133 -2.54 -8.06 -4.72
C PHE A 133 -3.59 -7.63 -5.73
N VAL A 134 -3.17 -7.54 -7.00
CA VAL A 134 -4.06 -7.41 -8.16
C VAL A 134 -4.06 -8.76 -8.87
N SER A 135 -5.23 -9.41 -8.99
CA SER A 135 -5.29 -10.80 -9.43
C SER A 135 -4.83 -10.96 -10.88
N MET A 136 -3.85 -11.84 -11.10
CA MET A 136 -3.41 -12.18 -12.46
C MET A 136 -4.43 -13.04 -13.22
N ARG A 137 -5.23 -13.84 -12.50
CA ARG A 137 -6.25 -14.74 -13.06
C ARG A 137 -7.56 -14.01 -13.34
N ASN A 138 -8.07 -13.25 -12.38
CA ASN A 138 -9.31 -12.50 -12.53
C ASN A 138 -8.98 -11.02 -12.69
N LYS A 139 -8.94 -10.54 -13.94
CA LYS A 139 -8.35 -9.23 -14.26
C LYS A 139 -9.01 -8.02 -13.56
N HIS A 140 -10.25 -8.17 -13.10
CA HIS A 140 -11.04 -7.12 -12.45
C HIS A 140 -10.97 -7.14 -10.91
N ILE A 141 -10.17 -8.02 -10.31
CA ILE A 141 -10.11 -8.17 -8.84
C ILE A 141 -8.83 -7.58 -8.26
N ILE A 142 -9.02 -6.71 -7.26
CA ILE A 142 -8.02 -6.32 -6.28
C ILE A 142 -8.46 -6.92 -4.94
N ALA A 143 -7.54 -7.49 -4.19
CA ALA A 143 -7.84 -8.02 -2.86
C ALA A 143 -6.85 -7.48 -1.84
N MET A 144 -7.37 -7.24 -0.62
CA MET A 144 -6.58 -6.81 0.52
C MET A 144 -7.08 -7.55 1.76
N GLN A 145 -6.14 -8.03 2.57
CA GLN A 145 -6.38 -8.60 3.88
C GLN A 145 -5.63 -7.79 4.92
N LEU A 146 -6.25 -7.61 6.09
CA LEU A 146 -5.75 -6.76 7.16
C LEU A 146 -5.84 -7.50 8.50
N TYR A 147 -4.80 -7.37 9.31
CA TYR A 147 -4.80 -7.71 10.73
C TYR A 147 -4.40 -6.47 11.53
N ILE A 148 -5.18 -6.15 12.56
CA ILE A 148 -4.86 -5.08 13.51
C ILE A 148 -5.04 -5.61 14.92
N THR A 149 -4.04 -5.41 15.77
CA THR A 149 -4.10 -5.75 17.21
C THR A 149 -3.61 -4.61 18.07
#